data_AF-A0A815K0K4-F1
#
_entry.id   AF-A0A815K0K4-F1
#
_cell.length_a   1.000
_cell.length_b   1.000
_cell.length_c   1.000
_cell.angle_alpha   90.00
_cell.angle_beta   90.00
_cell.angle_gamma   90.00
#
_symmetry.space_group_name_H-M   'P 1'
#
loop_
_entity.id
_entity.type
_entity.pdbx_description
1 polymer ?
#
loop_
_entity_poly.entity_id
_entity_poly.type
_entity_poly.pdbx_seq_one_letter_code
_entity_poly.pdbx_strand_id
1 'polypeptide(L)'
;MSTIKTEIHTALLIHVTDEVSKTTKTSSLTDLLTNYFASESMDGCYCDQCQSNQRKSIKYSLERLPRIFIFYLKRWHITKNSYGELQSVSKEDHPIDCSLEIDVYPFCSAKTYQPPMLNYIVELPNLKDLFKQRDEILNTVEAKRARLEDIDSEKTDTDEMENQIATHADYRLFAVINHHGGSSDVGHYTSTVYDAKGDTWWTYDDTSVTSCTQQRVLKDLAPDAYGVMYMHKSVVPYV
;
A
#
# COMPACT_ATOMS: atom_id res chain seq x y z
N MET A 1 -21.17 -15.77 14.11
CA MET A 1 -20.65 -16.38 12.87
C MET A 1 -20.20 -15.24 11.95
N SER A 2 -18.95 -15.24 11.48
CA SER A 2 -18.46 -14.24 10.53
C SER A 2 -18.92 -14.60 9.12
N THR A 3 -19.39 -13.61 8.37
CA THR A 3 -19.69 -13.76 6.94
C THR A 3 -18.54 -13.13 6.17
N ILE A 4 -17.95 -13.87 5.23
CA ILE A 4 -16.89 -13.36 4.37
C ILE A 4 -17.52 -12.97 3.03
N LYS A 5 -17.25 -11.73 2.60
CA LYS A 5 -17.62 -11.23 1.28
C LYS A 5 -16.35 -10.75 0.59
N THR A 6 -16.11 -11.27 -0.62
CA THR A 6 -14.97 -10.87 -1.44
C THR A 6 -15.42 -9.85 -2.48
N GLU A 7 -14.66 -8.77 -2.64
CA GLU A 7 -14.92 -7.70 -3.60
C GLU A 7 -13.64 -7.37 -4.37
N ILE A 8 -13.78 -7.16 -5.68
CA ILE A 8 -12.65 -6.87 -6.57
C ILE A 8 -12.44 -5.35 -6.62
N HIS A 9 -11.21 -4.92 -6.34
CA HIS A 9 -10.80 -3.52 -6.39
C HIS A 9 -9.63 -3.34 -7.37
N THR A 10 -9.70 -2.31 -8.21
CA THR A 10 -8.59 -1.90 -9.08
C THR A 10 -7.70 -0.84 -8.42
N ALA A 11 -8.26 -0.07 -7.50
CA ALA A 11 -7.59 0.93 -6.70
C ALA A 11 -8.31 1.08 -5.34
N LEU A 12 -7.57 1.53 -4.33
CA LEU A 12 -8.16 1.91 -3.04
C LEU A 12 -8.31 3.42 -2.98
N LEU A 13 -9.51 3.89 -2.62
CA LEU A 13 -9.78 5.31 -2.45
C LEU A 13 -9.72 5.64 -0.96
N ILE A 14 -8.61 6.27 -0.56
CA ILE A 14 -8.24 6.50 0.83
C ILE A 14 -8.68 7.91 1.25
N HIS A 15 -9.34 8.02 2.39
CA HIS A 15 -9.69 9.31 2.98
C HIS A 15 -8.45 9.95 3.61
N VAL A 16 -8.15 11.20 3.24
CA VAL A 16 -7.03 11.97 3.81
C VAL A 16 -7.39 12.51 5.20
N THR A 17 -8.68 12.75 5.45
CA THR A 17 -9.18 13.24 6.73
C THR A 17 -9.63 12.08 7.61
N ASP A 18 -9.05 11.99 8.80
CA ASP A 18 -9.57 11.19 9.90
C ASP A 18 -9.73 12.09 11.14
N GLU A 19 -10.55 11.72 12.11
CA GLU A 19 -10.64 12.50 13.36
C GLU A 19 -9.29 12.57 14.09
N VAL A 20 -8.43 11.58 13.85
CA VAL A 20 -7.04 11.51 14.33
C VAL A 20 -6.13 12.54 13.65
N SER A 21 -6.32 12.82 12.35
CA SER A 21 -5.46 13.76 11.58
C SER A 21 -5.69 15.23 11.92
N LYS A 22 -6.73 15.55 12.71
CA LYS A 22 -6.94 16.92 13.24
C LYS A 22 -5.94 17.31 14.33
N THR A 23 -5.15 16.37 14.86
CA THR A 23 -4.23 16.61 15.98
C THR A 23 -2.75 16.47 15.63
N THR A 24 -2.40 15.79 14.53
CA THR A 24 -1.00 15.59 14.09
C THR A 24 -0.66 16.47 12.88
N LYS A 25 0.60 16.93 12.82
CA LYS A 25 1.05 17.91 11.79
C LYS A 25 1.27 17.28 10.41
N THR A 26 1.39 15.96 10.33
CA THR A 26 1.61 15.14 9.12
C THR A 26 1.16 13.71 9.40
N SER A 27 0.34 13.11 8.53
CA SER A 27 -0.02 11.67 8.58
C SER A 27 0.65 10.89 7.44
N SER A 28 1.01 9.62 7.68
CA SER A 28 1.59 8.75 6.65
C SER A 28 0.51 7.97 5.89
N LEU A 29 0.83 7.50 4.69
CA LEU A 29 -0.04 6.59 3.94
C LEU A 29 -0.33 5.31 4.75
N THR A 30 0.65 4.81 5.51
CA THR A 30 0.47 3.65 6.39
C THR A 30 -0.56 3.90 7.49
N ASP A 31 -0.59 5.11 8.07
CA ASP A 31 -1.60 5.49 9.07
C ASP A 31 -3.00 5.51 8.43
N LEU A 32 -3.12 6.08 7.23
CA LEU A 32 -4.39 6.11 6.51
C LEU A 32 -4.89 4.70 6.14
N LEU A 33 -3.98 3.80 5.74
CA LEU A 33 -4.32 2.40 5.49
C LEU A 33 -4.72 1.67 6.77
N THR A 34 -4.03 1.96 7.89
CA THR A 34 -4.40 1.40 9.19
C THR A 34 -5.82 1.76 9.57
N ASN A 35 -6.24 3.01 9.34
CA ASN A 35 -7.63 3.42 9.52
C ASN A 35 -8.57 2.73 8.51
N TYR A 36 -8.21 2.70 7.23
CA TYR A 36 -9.01 2.05 6.18
C TYR A 36 -9.32 0.57 6.48
N PHE A 37 -8.36 -0.16 7.07
CA PHE A 37 -8.49 -1.57 7.44
C PHE A 37 -8.91 -1.79 8.91
N ALA A 38 -9.20 -0.72 9.65
CA ALA A 38 -9.70 -0.81 11.02
C ALA A 38 -11.08 -1.49 11.05
N SER A 39 -11.44 -2.03 12.22
CA SER A 39 -12.77 -2.63 12.39
C SER A 39 -13.77 -1.54 12.78
N GLU A 40 -14.85 -1.43 12.01
CA GLU A 40 -15.95 -0.53 12.33
C GLU A 40 -17.05 -1.33 13.04
N SER A 41 -17.65 -0.75 14.10
CA SER A 41 -18.76 -1.37 14.83
C SER A 41 -20.07 -0.67 14.50
N MET A 42 -21.09 -1.46 14.23
CA MET A 42 -22.46 -1.02 13.96
C MET A 42 -23.39 -1.57 15.02
N ASP A 43 -24.06 -0.67 15.72
CA ASP A 43 -25.08 -1.01 16.72
C ASP A 43 -26.46 -1.19 16.07
N GLY A 44 -27.35 -1.92 16.76
CA GLY A 44 -28.75 -2.05 16.32
C GLY A 44 -28.96 -2.98 15.12
N CYS A 45 -27.97 -3.78 14.73
CA CYS A 45 -28.09 -4.69 13.61
C CYS A 45 -28.88 -5.93 14.02
N TYR A 46 -30.05 -6.15 13.43
CA TYR A 46 -30.84 -7.35 13.70
C TYR A 46 -30.08 -8.62 13.27
N CYS A 47 -30.14 -9.65 14.11
CA CYS A 47 -29.53 -10.94 13.87
C CYS A 47 -30.61 -12.02 13.88
N ASP A 48 -30.85 -12.68 12.74
CA ASP A 48 -31.86 -13.72 12.61
C ASP A 48 -31.59 -14.94 13.49
N GLN A 49 -30.32 -15.22 13.79
CA GLN A 49 -29.93 -16.31 14.70
C GLN A 49 -30.17 -15.97 16.17
N CYS A 50 -30.01 -14.70 16.57
CA CYS A 50 -30.19 -14.26 17.96
C CYS A 50 -31.58 -13.68 18.22
N GLN A 51 -32.40 -13.50 17.17
CA GLN A 51 -33.72 -12.86 17.17
C GLN A 51 -33.74 -11.53 17.95
N SER A 52 -32.65 -10.76 17.85
CA SER A 52 -32.46 -9.52 18.61
C SER A 52 -31.44 -8.62 17.92
N ASN A 53 -31.43 -7.34 18.31
CA ASN A 53 -30.44 -6.37 17.85
C ASN A 53 -29.10 -6.63 18.52
N GLN A 54 -28.07 -6.78 17.69
CA GLN A 54 -26.71 -7.07 18.12
C GLN A 54 -25.75 -6.01 17.59
N ARG A 55 -24.63 -5.83 18.28
CA ARG A 55 -23.47 -5.13 17.73
C ARG A 55 -22.81 -6.05 16.71
N LYS A 56 -22.61 -5.56 15.49
CA LYS A 56 -21.82 -6.23 14.46
C LYS A 56 -20.57 -5.42 14.18
N SER A 57 -19.48 -6.07 13.82
CA SER A 57 -18.29 -5.39 13.33
C SER A 57 -18.00 -5.79 11.89
N ILE A 58 -17.50 -4.84 11.12
CA ILE A 58 -17.02 -5.02 9.75
C ILE A 58 -15.53 -4.71 9.76
N LYS A 59 -14.73 -5.55 9.11
CA LYS A 59 -13.30 -5.36 8.93
C LYS A 59 -12.92 -5.80 7.53
N TYR A 60 -12.05 -5.03 6.89
CA TYR A 60 -11.46 -5.39 5.59
C TYR A 60 -10.14 -6.12 5.77
N SER A 61 -9.79 -6.95 4.79
CA SER A 61 -8.46 -7.55 4.67
C SER A 61 -8.16 -7.82 3.20
N LEU A 62 -6.88 -7.81 2.83
CA LEU A 62 -6.43 -8.13 1.50
C LEU A 62 -6.45 -9.65 1.32
N GLU A 63 -7.25 -10.13 0.36
CA GLU A 63 -7.26 -11.55 -0.02
C GLU A 63 -6.25 -11.86 -1.13
N ARG A 64 -5.98 -10.89 -2.01
CA ARG A 64 -5.00 -11.00 -3.09
C ARG A 64 -4.24 -9.70 -3.28
N LEU A 65 -2.94 -9.79 -3.45
CA LEU A 65 -2.08 -8.65 -3.70
C LEU A 65 -1.92 -8.42 -5.23
N PRO A 66 -2.13 -7.20 -5.74
CA PRO A 66 -1.93 -6.85 -7.14
C PRO A 66 -0.45 -6.58 -7.43
N ARG A 67 0.00 -6.76 -8.67
CA ARG A 67 1.36 -6.38 -9.07
C ARG A 67 1.65 -4.89 -8.94
N ILE A 68 0.60 -4.07 -9.08
CA ILE A 68 0.64 -2.63 -8.91
C ILE A 68 -0.49 -2.27 -7.94
N PHE A 69 -0.17 -1.68 -6.81
CA PHE A 69 -1.13 -1.01 -5.95
C PHE A 69 -1.34 0.42 -6.42
N ILE A 70 -2.60 0.83 -6.50
CA ILE A 70 -3.01 2.18 -6.83
C ILE A 70 -3.81 2.72 -5.65
N PHE A 71 -3.34 3.82 -5.07
CA PHE A 71 -4.04 4.55 -4.03
C PHE A 71 -4.47 5.91 -4.58
N TYR A 72 -5.76 6.20 -4.53
CA TYR A 72 -6.29 7.54 -4.76
C TYR A 72 -6.54 8.20 -3.41
N LEU A 73 -5.91 9.34 -3.18
CA LEU A 73 -6.11 10.14 -1.97
C LEU A 73 -7.30 11.06 -2.21
N LYS A 74 -8.39 10.85 -1.45
CA LYS A 74 -9.60 11.67 -1.52
C LYS A 74 -9.33 13.04 -0.91
N ARG A 75 -8.81 13.94 -1.75
CA ARG A 75 -8.40 15.30 -1.37
C ARG A 75 -9.51 16.33 -1.56
N TRP A 76 -10.71 16.00 -1.13
CA TRP A 76 -11.84 16.90 -1.11
C TRP A 76 -12.63 16.75 0.19
N HIS A 77 -13.08 17.88 0.72
CA HIS A 77 -13.94 17.96 1.89
C HIS A 77 -15.28 18.56 1.49
N ILE A 78 -16.36 17.96 1.98
CA ILE A 78 -17.72 18.44 1.77
C ILE A 78 -18.22 19.05 3.07
N THR A 79 -18.49 20.35 3.06
CA THR A 79 -19.16 21.04 4.16
C THR A 79 -20.66 21.04 3.90
N LYS A 80 -21.45 20.70 4.92
CA LYS A 80 -22.92 20.74 4.87
C LYS A 80 -23.45 21.83 5.81
N ASN A 81 -24.58 22.43 5.45
CA ASN A 81 -25.27 23.40 6.31
C ASN A 81 -25.99 22.68 7.48
N SER A 82 -26.60 23.46 8.38
CA SER A 82 -27.37 22.94 9.53
C SER A 82 -28.56 22.05 9.15
N TYR A 83 -29.04 22.13 7.91
CA TYR A 83 -30.14 21.33 7.38
C TYR A 83 -29.64 20.05 6.68
N GLY A 84 -28.32 19.82 6.65
CA GLY A 84 -27.69 18.66 6.00
C GLY A 84 -27.51 18.80 4.48
N GLU A 85 -27.78 19.98 3.91
CA GLU A 85 -27.59 20.25 2.50
C GLU A 85 -26.14 20.63 2.19
N LEU A 86 -25.68 20.36 0.98
CA LEU A 86 -24.34 20.74 0.51
C LEU A 86 -24.15 22.26 0.62
N GLN A 87 -23.14 22.68 1.37
CA GLN A 87 -22.77 24.09 1.52
C GLN A 87 -21.57 24.44 0.63
N SER A 88 -20.51 23.62 0.66
CA SER A 88 -19.31 23.82 -0.15
C SER A 88 -18.52 22.53 -0.33
N VAL A 89 -17.68 22.51 -1.38
CA VAL A 89 -16.63 21.51 -1.57
C VAL A 89 -15.31 22.26 -1.59
N SER A 90 -14.33 21.80 -0.81
CA SER A 90 -12.99 22.38 -0.78
C SER A 90 -11.94 21.31 -1.01
N LYS A 91 -10.79 21.69 -1.55
CA LYS A 91 -9.63 20.80 -1.66
C LYS A 91 -9.06 20.52 -0.27
N GLU A 92 -8.56 19.30 -0.07
CA GLU A 92 -7.82 18.89 1.13
C GLU A 92 -6.33 18.79 0.79
N ASP A 93 -5.58 19.79 1.24
CA ASP A 93 -4.15 19.95 0.96
C ASP A 93 -3.27 19.46 2.13
N HIS A 94 -3.82 18.69 3.09
CA HIS A 94 -3.00 18.07 4.13
C HIS A 94 -1.93 17.15 3.53
N PRO A 95 -0.63 17.37 3.82
CA PRO A 95 0.44 16.57 3.23
C PRO A 95 0.45 15.15 3.80
N ILE A 96 0.60 14.15 2.92
CA ILE A 96 0.66 12.73 3.29
C ILE A 96 2.05 12.16 3.03
N ASP A 97 2.70 11.62 4.06
CA ASP A 97 3.96 10.91 3.86
C ASP A 97 3.73 9.61 3.08
N CYS A 98 4.00 9.67 1.78
CA CYS A 98 4.06 8.54 0.88
C CYS A 98 5.51 8.09 0.73
N SER A 99 5.97 7.32 1.71
CA SER A 99 7.30 6.73 1.75
C SER A 99 7.63 5.93 0.48
N LEU A 100 8.92 5.86 0.14
CA LEU A 100 9.41 5.17 -1.05
C LEU A 100 8.99 3.69 -1.09
N GLU A 101 8.97 3.05 0.07
CA GLU A 101 8.50 1.67 0.23
C GLU A 101 7.29 1.64 1.14
N ILE A 102 6.41 0.67 0.91
CA ILE A 102 5.23 0.46 1.75
C ILE A 102 5.08 -1.01 2.12
N ASP A 103 4.78 -1.23 3.40
CA ASP A 103 4.38 -2.54 3.90
C ASP A 103 2.85 -2.64 3.90
N VAL A 104 2.34 -3.69 3.26
CA VAL A 104 0.91 -3.99 3.21
C VAL A 104 0.58 -5.31 3.91
N TYR A 105 1.58 -6.04 4.42
CA TYR A 105 1.38 -7.29 5.15
C TYR A 105 0.49 -7.15 6.39
N PRO A 106 0.50 -6.05 7.16
CA PRO A 106 -0.42 -5.86 8.29
C PRO A 106 -1.90 -5.93 7.89
N PHE A 107 -2.22 -5.72 6.62
CA PHE A 107 -3.58 -5.75 6.08
C PHE A 107 -3.92 -7.08 5.39
N CYS A 108 -2.98 -8.03 5.36
CA CYS A 108 -3.12 -9.35 4.78
C CYS A 108 -3.59 -10.38 5.82
N SER A 109 -4.11 -11.50 5.35
CA SER A 109 -4.31 -12.73 6.13
C SER A 109 -3.30 -13.82 5.74
N ALA A 110 -3.22 -14.90 6.54
CA ALA A 110 -2.41 -16.08 6.20
C ALA A 110 -2.82 -16.76 4.87
N LYS A 111 -4.00 -16.45 4.33
CA LYS A 111 -4.50 -16.99 3.05
C LYS A 111 -4.30 -16.03 1.87
N THR A 112 -3.63 -14.90 2.09
CA THR A 112 -3.46 -13.88 1.06
C THR A 112 -2.62 -14.42 -0.08
N TYR A 113 -3.15 -14.34 -1.30
CA TYR A 113 -2.40 -14.73 -2.49
C TYR A 113 -1.46 -13.62 -2.91
N GLN A 114 -0.17 -13.96 -3.02
CA GLN A 114 0.85 -13.08 -3.57
C GLN A 114 0.60 -12.80 -5.05
N PRO A 115 1.08 -11.67 -5.60
CA PRO A 115 0.97 -11.41 -7.02
C PRO A 115 1.68 -12.52 -7.79
N PRO A 116 1.12 -13.03 -8.90
CA PRO A 116 1.83 -14.03 -9.69
C PRO A 116 3.15 -13.43 -10.16
N MET A 117 4.23 -14.23 -10.09
CA MET A 117 5.49 -13.85 -10.72
C MET A 117 5.24 -13.61 -12.21
N LEU A 118 5.82 -12.54 -12.76
CA LEU A 118 5.85 -12.42 -14.22
C LEU A 118 6.79 -13.51 -14.74
N ASN A 119 6.26 -14.50 -15.45
CA ASN A 119 7.05 -15.46 -16.23
C ASN A 119 7.67 -14.76 -17.47
N TYR A 120 8.29 -13.59 -17.29
CA TYR A 120 9.08 -12.91 -18.31
C TYR A 120 10.45 -13.59 -18.39
N ILE A 121 10.47 -14.87 -18.75
CA ILE A 121 11.64 -15.46 -19.39
C ILE A 121 11.63 -14.93 -20.83
N VAL A 122 11.91 -13.64 -20.97
CA VAL A 122 12.46 -13.09 -22.21
C VAL A 122 13.93 -12.88 -21.91
N GLU A 123 14.70 -13.93 -22.20
CA GLU A 123 16.12 -13.90 -22.55
C GLU A 123 16.97 -12.74 -21.99
N LEU A 124 17.06 -12.60 -20.67
CA LEU A 124 18.22 -11.97 -20.04
C LEU A 124 19.19 -13.09 -19.66
N PRO A 125 20.38 -13.19 -20.30
CA PRO A 125 21.31 -14.32 -20.12
C PRO A 125 21.65 -14.61 -18.65
N ASN A 126 21.69 -13.58 -17.81
CA ASN A 126 22.19 -13.67 -16.43
C ASN A 126 21.07 -13.84 -15.38
N LEU A 127 19.79 -13.83 -15.77
CA LEU A 127 18.69 -13.94 -14.79
C LEU A 127 18.52 -15.38 -14.29
N LYS A 128 18.80 -16.37 -15.15
CA LYS A 128 18.87 -17.79 -14.74
C LYS A 128 19.97 -17.99 -13.71
N ASP A 129 21.11 -17.33 -13.90
CA ASP A 129 22.23 -17.38 -12.96
C ASP A 129 21.89 -16.69 -11.64
N LEU A 130 21.18 -15.55 -11.67
CA LEU A 130 20.68 -14.88 -10.47
C LEU A 130 19.66 -15.72 -9.69
N PHE A 131 18.71 -16.37 -10.36
CA PHE A 131 17.78 -17.29 -9.70
C PHE A 131 18.48 -18.52 -9.15
N LYS A 132 19.46 -19.06 -9.90
CA LYS A 132 20.30 -20.15 -9.43
C LYS A 132 21.13 -19.74 -8.21
N GLN A 133 21.68 -18.53 -8.20
CA GLN A 133 22.39 -17.97 -7.05
C GLN A 133 21.46 -17.78 -5.85
N ARG A 134 20.23 -17.30 -6.07
CA ARG A 134 19.20 -17.19 -5.03
C ARG A 134 18.86 -18.55 -4.43
N ASP A 135 18.61 -19.56 -5.27
CA ASP A 135 18.25 -20.89 -4.83
C ASP A 135 19.43 -21.61 -4.15
N GLU A 136 20.67 -21.38 -4.60
CA GLU A 136 21.90 -21.84 -3.93
C GLU A 136 22.09 -21.19 -2.55
N ILE A 137 21.81 -19.89 -2.42
CA ILE A 137 21.82 -19.18 -1.14
C ILE A 137 20.73 -19.75 -0.22
N LEU A 138 19.51 -19.94 -0.72
CA LEU A 138 18.39 -20.48 0.05
C LEU A 138 18.70 -21.89 0.57
N ASN A 139 19.18 -22.78 -0.30
CA ASN A 139 19.60 -24.12 0.08
C ASN A 139 20.75 -24.11 1.10
N THR A 140 21.68 -23.16 1.00
CA THR A 140 22.78 -23.01 1.97
C THR A 140 22.28 -22.51 3.33
N VAL A 141 21.29 -21.61 3.34
CA VAL A 141 20.63 -21.12 4.55
C VAL A 141 19.84 -22.25 5.21
N GLU A 142 19.08 -23.03 4.44
CA GLU A 142 18.34 -24.20 4.92
C GLU A 142 19.27 -25.29 5.47
N ALA A 143 20.39 -25.58 4.79
CA ALA A 143 21.38 -26.54 5.27
C ALA A 143 22.11 -26.05 6.53
N LYS A 144 22.33 -24.74 6.68
CA LYS A 144 22.85 -24.14 7.92
C LYS A 144 21.83 -24.21 9.05
N ARG A 145 20.54 -23.97 8.76
CA ARG A 145 19.44 -24.10 9.72
C ARG A 145 19.34 -25.54 10.26
N ALA A 146 19.34 -26.53 9.37
CA ALA A 146 19.31 -27.94 9.76
C ALA A 146 20.53 -28.37 10.61
N ARG A 147 21.71 -27.78 10.38
CA ARG A 147 22.91 -28.03 11.22
C ARG A 147 22.88 -27.32 12.57
N LEU A 148 22.12 -26.22 12.68
CA LEU A 148 21.92 -25.50 13.94
C LEU A 148 20.83 -26.18 14.79
N GLU A 149 19.85 -26.83 14.14
CA GLU A 149 18.81 -27.65 14.78
C GLU A 149 19.38 -28.92 15.46
N ASP A 150 20.57 -29.39 15.06
CA ASP A 150 21.27 -30.52 15.71
C ASP A 150 22.05 -30.12 16.98
N ILE A 151 22.19 -28.81 17.28
CA ILE A 151 23.02 -28.31 18.39
C ILE A 151 22.21 -27.83 19.60
N ASP A 152 20.91 -27.55 19.47
CA ASP A 152 20.12 -26.99 20.56
C ASP A 152 18.96 -27.90 20.99
N SER A 153 19.25 -28.84 21.87
CA SER A 153 18.23 -29.54 22.65
C SER A 153 17.94 -28.78 23.95
N GLU A 154 17.45 -27.55 23.89
CA GLU A 154 16.86 -26.87 25.04
C GLU A 154 15.76 -25.88 24.61
N LYS A 155 14.51 -26.28 24.83
CA LYS A 155 13.29 -25.51 24.52
C LYS A 155 13.26 -24.18 25.28
N THR A 156 13.07 -23.06 24.58
CA THR A 156 12.45 -21.83 25.13
C THR A 156 11.59 -21.13 24.06
N ASP A 157 10.63 -20.31 24.52
CA ASP A 157 9.49 -19.70 23.80
C ASP A 157 9.86 -18.79 22.60
N THR A 158 10.45 -19.33 21.54
CA THR A 158 10.85 -18.56 20.34
C THR A 158 10.18 -19.01 19.04
N ASP A 159 9.32 -20.04 19.09
CA ASP A 159 8.59 -20.55 17.92
C ASP A 159 7.55 -19.56 17.33
N GLU A 160 7.25 -18.44 18.00
CA GLU A 160 6.41 -17.36 17.45
C GLU A 160 7.19 -16.32 16.62
N MET A 161 8.54 -16.36 16.60
CA MET A 161 9.36 -15.33 15.94
C MET A 161 10.08 -15.80 14.68
N GLU A 162 10.07 -17.10 14.36
CA GLU A 162 10.79 -17.68 13.21
C GLU A 162 9.94 -17.94 11.95
N ASN A 163 8.81 -17.25 11.80
CA ASN A 163 8.13 -17.10 10.50
C ASN A 163 8.40 -15.72 9.85
N GLN A 164 9.43 -15.00 10.31
CA GLN A 164 9.78 -13.64 9.87
C GLN A 164 10.95 -13.59 8.85
N ILE A 165 10.92 -14.43 7.81
CA ILE A 165 11.76 -14.20 6.61
C ILE A 165 10.88 -14.11 5.36
N ALA A 166 9.86 -13.26 5.44
CA ALA A 166 9.36 -12.51 4.28
C ALA A 166 9.66 -11.05 4.59
N THR A 167 10.46 -10.39 3.78
CA THR A 167 10.81 -8.97 3.97
C THR A 167 9.53 -8.14 3.96
N HIS A 168 9.21 -7.53 5.10
CA HIS A 168 7.97 -6.79 5.38
C HIS A 168 7.86 -5.44 4.61
N ALA A 169 8.19 -5.40 3.32
CA ALA A 169 7.98 -4.24 2.44
C ALA A 169 8.18 -4.67 0.98
N ASP A 170 7.13 -5.23 0.38
CA ASP A 170 7.22 -5.77 -0.99
C ASP A 170 6.82 -4.78 -2.07
N TYR A 171 6.54 -3.52 -1.74
CA TYR A 171 6.07 -2.52 -2.69
C TYR A 171 6.92 -1.25 -2.66
N ARG A 172 7.28 -0.75 -3.86
CA ARG A 172 8.02 0.51 -4.03
C ARG A 172 7.27 1.51 -4.90
N LEU A 173 7.24 2.76 -4.46
CA LEU A 173 6.65 3.89 -5.17
C LEU A 173 7.37 4.06 -6.50
N PHE A 174 6.59 4.10 -7.59
CA PHE A 174 7.14 4.33 -8.93
C PHE A 174 6.36 5.37 -9.73
N ALA A 175 5.18 5.79 -9.28
CA ALA A 175 4.44 6.88 -9.92
C ALA A 175 3.66 7.72 -8.90
N VAL A 176 3.64 9.02 -9.16
CA VAL A 176 2.90 10.03 -8.43
C VAL A 176 2.07 10.83 -9.44
N ILE A 177 0.81 11.10 -9.10
CA ILE A 177 -0.10 11.99 -9.83
C ILE A 177 -0.45 13.15 -8.92
N ASN A 178 -0.21 14.37 -9.37
CA ASN A 178 -0.54 15.60 -8.65
C ASN A 178 -1.68 16.34 -9.34
N HIS A 179 -2.54 16.98 -8.53
CA HIS A 179 -3.52 17.95 -9.00
C HIS A 179 -3.14 19.33 -8.46
N HIS A 180 -2.73 20.22 -9.37
CA HIS A 180 -2.39 21.60 -9.10
C HIS A 180 -3.63 22.47 -9.20
N GLY A 181 -3.82 23.39 -8.25
CA GLY A 181 -5.00 24.24 -8.17
C GLY A 181 -5.56 24.27 -6.75
N GLY A 182 -6.17 25.40 -6.39
CA GLY A 182 -6.75 25.62 -5.06
C GLY A 182 -8.18 25.10 -4.90
N SER A 183 -8.76 24.52 -5.95
CA SER A 183 -10.14 24.04 -5.98
C SER A 183 -10.18 22.55 -6.31
N SER A 184 -11.28 21.87 -5.98
CA SER A 184 -11.49 20.46 -6.34
C SER A 184 -12.08 20.29 -7.75
N ASP A 185 -12.63 21.35 -8.33
CA ASP A 185 -13.38 21.37 -9.58
C ASP A 185 -12.56 21.89 -10.77
N VAL A 186 -11.48 22.63 -10.51
CA VAL A 186 -10.58 23.16 -11.55
C VAL A 186 -9.12 23.01 -11.11
N GLY A 187 -8.28 22.58 -12.05
CA GLY A 187 -6.84 22.51 -11.86
C GLY A 187 -6.09 21.91 -13.05
N HIS A 188 -4.89 21.42 -12.78
CA HIS A 188 -3.96 20.86 -13.76
C HIS A 188 -3.33 19.57 -13.22
N TYR A 189 -3.23 18.54 -14.04
CA TYR A 189 -2.66 17.25 -13.63
C TYR A 189 -1.27 17.05 -14.20
N THR A 190 -0.32 16.65 -13.35
CA THR A 190 1.01 16.21 -13.78
C THR A 190 1.28 14.80 -13.27
N SER A 191 2.16 14.07 -13.95
CA SER A 191 2.60 12.74 -13.51
C SER A 191 4.11 12.69 -13.37
N THR A 192 4.59 12.14 -12.26
CA THR A 192 6.01 11.89 -12.03
C THR A 192 6.23 10.39 -11.90
N VAL A 193 7.05 9.82 -12.78
CA VAL A 193 7.23 8.35 -12.92
C VAL A 193 8.70 8.00 -12.85
N TYR A 194 9.02 6.91 -12.15
CA TYR A 194 10.35 6.34 -12.07
C TYR A 194 10.64 5.47 -13.29
N ASP A 195 11.73 5.78 -14.01
CA ASP A 195 12.28 4.93 -15.06
C ASP A 195 13.39 4.06 -14.48
N ALA A 196 13.10 2.77 -14.30
CA ALA A 196 14.04 1.79 -13.77
C ALA A 196 15.25 1.54 -14.69
N LYS A 197 15.15 1.80 -16.00
CA LYS A 197 16.28 1.62 -16.93
C LYS A 197 17.32 2.72 -16.77
N GLY A 198 16.84 3.95 -16.55
CA GLY A 198 17.67 5.13 -16.37
C GLY A 198 17.98 5.48 -14.91
N ASP A 199 17.44 4.73 -13.94
CA ASP A 199 17.50 5.04 -12.49
C ASP A 199 17.15 6.52 -12.22
N THR A 200 16.10 7.02 -12.86
CA THR A 200 15.78 8.44 -12.90
C THR A 200 14.27 8.65 -12.83
N TRP A 201 13.84 9.68 -12.11
CA TRP A 201 12.44 10.13 -12.11
C TRP A 201 12.20 11.17 -13.20
N TRP A 202 11.07 11.09 -13.87
CA TRP A 202 10.64 12.02 -14.91
C TRP A 202 9.28 12.59 -14.57
N THR A 203 9.15 13.91 -14.64
CA THR A 203 7.87 14.63 -14.51
C THR A 203 7.37 15.01 -15.90
N TYR A 204 6.15 14.60 -16.18
CA TYR A 204 5.39 14.85 -17.39
C TYR A 204 4.33 15.90 -17.09
N ASP A 205 4.45 17.03 -17.77
CA ASP A 205 3.58 18.19 -17.69
C ASP A 205 3.20 18.58 -19.13
N ASP A 206 2.08 18.01 -19.60
CA ASP A 206 1.64 18.05 -21.00
C ASP A 206 2.75 17.68 -21.99
N THR A 207 3.24 18.65 -22.76
CA THR A 207 4.32 18.47 -23.74
C THR A 207 5.72 18.57 -23.14
N SER A 208 5.82 18.97 -21.88
CA SER A 208 7.08 19.20 -21.17
C SER A 208 7.46 17.97 -20.35
N VAL A 209 8.71 17.51 -20.53
CA VAL A 209 9.27 16.39 -19.78
C VAL A 209 10.54 16.85 -19.09
N THR A 210 10.62 16.69 -17.78
CA THR A 210 11.75 17.14 -16.97
C THR A 210 12.21 16.05 -16.01
N SER A 211 13.51 15.92 -15.79
CA SER A 211 14.01 15.00 -14.77
C SER A 211 13.76 15.55 -13.36
N CYS A 212 13.62 14.64 -12.40
CA CYS A 212 13.38 14.92 -11.00
C CYS A 212 14.26 14.02 -10.13
N THR A 213 14.64 14.48 -8.95
CA THR A 213 15.36 13.65 -7.98
C THR A 213 14.35 12.89 -7.12
N GLN A 214 14.71 11.68 -6.68
CA GLN A 214 13.88 10.92 -5.73
C GLN A 214 13.57 11.73 -4.47
N GLN A 215 14.53 12.52 -3.97
CA GLN A 215 14.32 13.38 -2.80
C GLN A 215 13.22 14.42 -3.05
N ARG A 216 13.18 15.05 -4.22
CA ARG A 216 12.13 16.00 -4.60
C ARG A 216 10.78 15.29 -4.75
N VAL A 217 10.76 14.09 -5.32
CA VAL A 217 9.53 13.27 -5.38
C VAL A 217 8.97 13.03 -3.99
N LEU A 218 9.78 12.53 -3.06
CA LEU A 218 9.31 12.17 -1.72
C LEU A 218 8.97 13.37 -0.83
N LYS A 219 9.66 14.50 -0.98
CA LYS A 219 9.47 15.68 -0.11
C LYS A 219 8.47 16.70 -0.65
N ASP A 220 8.39 16.85 -1.97
CA ASP A 220 7.68 17.98 -2.58
C ASP A 220 6.48 17.53 -3.44
N LEU A 221 6.49 16.30 -3.99
CA LEU A 221 5.45 15.86 -4.92
C LEU A 221 4.51 14.82 -4.31
N ALA A 222 5.05 13.77 -3.70
CA ALA A 222 4.27 12.70 -3.09
C ALA A 222 3.35 13.20 -1.95
N PRO A 223 3.76 14.19 -1.11
CA PRO A 223 2.91 14.72 -0.05
C PRO A 223 1.59 15.32 -0.50
N ASP A 224 1.54 15.90 -1.71
CA ASP A 224 0.35 16.53 -2.28
C ASP A 224 -0.29 15.69 -3.39
N ALA A 225 0.08 14.41 -3.48
CA ALA A 225 -0.37 13.52 -4.55
C ALA A 225 -1.87 13.23 -4.47
N TYR A 226 -2.56 13.30 -5.60
CA TYR A 226 -3.91 12.77 -5.76
C TYR A 226 -3.92 11.25 -5.97
N GLY A 227 -2.86 10.73 -6.59
CA GLY A 227 -2.68 9.31 -6.81
C GLY A 227 -1.23 8.90 -6.58
N VAL A 228 -1.02 7.80 -5.88
CA VAL A 228 0.31 7.17 -5.73
C VAL A 228 0.21 5.71 -6.13
N MET A 229 1.21 5.26 -6.90
CA MET A 229 1.26 3.89 -7.39
C MET A 229 2.53 3.21 -6.92
N TYR A 230 2.34 2.02 -6.38
CA TYR A 230 3.41 1.19 -5.86
C TYR A 230 3.48 -0.11 -6.66
N MET A 231 4.68 -0.51 -7.03
CA MET A 231 4.93 -1.74 -7.76
C MET A 231 5.49 -2.79 -6.83
N HIS A 232 5.00 -4.03 -6.94
CA HIS A 232 5.52 -5.14 -6.17
C HIS A 232 6.95 -5.48 -6.64
N LYS A 233 7.90 -5.63 -5.71
CA LYS A 233 9.33 -5.89 -5.98
C LYS A 233 9.58 -7.17 -6.77
N SER A 234 8.64 -8.12 -6.75
CA SER A 234 8.74 -9.34 -7.58
C SER A 234 8.49 -9.15 -9.09
N VAL A 235 7.96 -7.99 -9.49
CA VAL A 235 7.54 -7.72 -10.87
C VAL A 235 8.69 -7.16 -11.70
N VAL A 236 9.70 -6.56 -11.07
CA VAL A 236 10.87 -5.98 -11.73
C VAL A 236 12.12 -6.23 -10.87
N PRO A 237 13.20 -6.83 -11.42
CA PRO A 237 14.45 -7.03 -10.68
C PRO A 237 15.26 -5.75 -10.37
N TYR A 238 14.71 -4.56 -10.63
CA TYR A 238 15.42 -3.28 -10.66
C TYR A 238 14.62 -2.11 -10.03
N VAL A 239 13.59 -2.41 -9.24
CA VAL A 239 12.82 -1.44 -8.46
C VAL A 239 12.94 -1.82 -7.00
#